data_AF-A0A5A8ADR4-F1
#
_entry.id   AF-A0A5A8ADR4-F1
#
_cell.length_a   1.000
_cell.length_b   1.000
_cell.length_c   1.000
_cell.angle_alpha   90.00
_cell.angle_beta   90.00
_cell.angle_gamma   90.00
#
_symmetry.space_group_name_H-M   'P 1'
#
loop_
_entity.id
_entity.type
_entity.pdbx_description
1 polymer ?
#
loop_
_entity_poly.entity_id
_entity_poly.type
_entity_poly.pdbx_seq_one_letter_code
_entity_poly.pdbx_strand_id
1 'polypeptide(L)'
;MNSFPKITNDLITNCFFKFRTLYSNDLIKLLQAAQTATLGEQSAFVIGPGDTNQQVDIIETRIKRIADSYGQKLLIKIIESLYEDLQINGAIGVTNTDFLACSKIVLQDGSQLQYKAVKKWHWVWNLEVDGNPGSVDLEIRAGNNTPGEIVPEYILQYIQQGVTAFKSGKPAVAMALMTIGLEGTLRDALETKGYSYQYGTPSQDIYERVNMDVHKDSSGYKVTFPNSMPKVHNDYLSAPGDPTYKRVRIKRVKQPDGNFILEIKNIGDLFDYWSSDQITTTGTAQVSGLGAAINIGRNLLGIITPIDIPEDLDRPIQAVRNNLIHLSGNSMSEIVQQDTVGNDITLKEFLIDRNRVFDAICTIGNAINILYNRIASGTL
;
A
#
# COMPACT_ATOMS: atom_id res chain seq x y z
N MET A 1 -16.05 3.59 -6.01
CA MET A 1 -15.70 5.02 -5.79
C MET A 1 -15.49 5.25 -4.29
N ASN A 2 -14.64 4.43 -3.67
CA ASN A 2 -14.42 4.48 -2.22
C ASN A 2 -13.21 5.37 -1.88
N SER A 3 -12.28 5.51 -2.83
CA SER A 3 -11.05 6.32 -2.76
C SER A 3 -11.27 7.84 -2.77
N PHE A 4 -12.49 8.31 -3.06
CA PHE A 4 -12.73 9.74 -3.05
C PHE A 4 -12.97 10.21 -1.62
N PRO A 5 -12.42 11.37 -1.23
CA PRO A 5 -12.80 12.00 0.04
C PRO A 5 -14.29 12.26 0.08
N LYS A 6 -14.83 12.35 1.29
CA LYS A 6 -16.19 12.89 1.50
C LYS A 6 -16.19 14.36 1.11
N ILE A 7 -16.98 14.71 0.10
CA ILE A 7 -17.14 16.09 -0.37
C ILE A 7 -18.48 16.62 0.11
N THR A 8 -18.51 17.82 0.68
CA THR A 8 -19.76 18.45 1.09
C THR A 8 -20.58 18.85 -0.14
N ASN A 9 -21.91 18.90 0.01
CA ASN A 9 -22.81 19.29 -1.06
C ASN A 9 -22.48 20.69 -1.62
N ASP A 10 -22.11 21.63 -0.74
CA ASP A 10 -21.73 22.98 -1.13
C ASP A 10 -20.50 22.98 -2.05
N LEU A 11 -19.48 22.18 -1.75
CA LEU A 11 -18.27 22.08 -2.57
C LEU A 11 -18.56 21.45 -3.94
N ILE A 12 -19.41 20.42 -3.98
CA ILE A 12 -19.86 19.79 -5.23
C ILE A 12 -20.64 20.80 -6.09
N THR A 13 -21.62 21.49 -5.48
CA THR A 13 -22.46 22.49 -6.17
C THR A 13 -21.61 23.65 -6.68
N ASN A 14 -20.69 24.15 -5.86
CA ASN A 14 -19.77 25.22 -6.25
C ASN A 14 -18.86 24.78 -7.41
N CYS A 15 -18.38 23.54 -7.41
CA CYS A 15 -17.60 23.01 -8.53
C CYS A 15 -18.44 22.95 -9.81
N PHE A 16 -19.68 22.46 -9.75
CA PHE A 16 -20.58 22.46 -10.90
C PHE A 16 -20.87 23.89 -11.41
N PHE A 17 -21.08 24.85 -10.51
CA PHE A 17 -21.30 26.25 -10.87
C PHE A 17 -20.11 26.87 -11.62
N LYS A 18 -18.87 26.52 -11.24
CA LYS A 18 -17.67 26.92 -12.01
C LYS A 18 -17.74 26.40 -13.45
N PHE A 19 -18.12 25.14 -13.65
CA PHE A 19 -18.29 24.58 -15.00
C PHE A 19 -19.44 25.21 -15.77
N ARG A 20 -20.58 25.49 -15.11
CA ARG A 20 -21.69 26.25 -15.72
C ARG A 20 -21.24 27.62 -16.21
N THR A 21 -20.42 28.32 -15.42
CA THR A 21 -19.86 29.62 -15.78
C THR A 21 -18.88 29.51 -16.94
N LEU A 22 -17.96 28.54 -16.87
CA LEU A 22 -16.95 28.29 -17.90
C LEU A 22 -17.60 27.97 -19.26
N TYR A 23 -18.64 27.14 -19.27
CA TYR A 23 -19.38 26.75 -20.47
C TYR A 23 -20.59 27.65 -20.77
N SER A 24 -20.63 28.88 -20.24
CA SER A 24 -21.79 29.79 -20.42
C SER A 24 -22.12 30.08 -21.89
N ASN A 25 -21.12 30.09 -22.77
CA ASN A 25 -21.29 30.25 -24.22
C ASN A 25 -21.61 28.95 -24.97
N ASP A 26 -21.58 27.80 -24.29
CA ASP A 26 -21.72 26.47 -24.90
C ASP A 26 -22.37 25.47 -23.92
N LEU A 27 -23.48 25.88 -23.27
CA LEU A 27 -24.15 25.10 -22.23
C LEU A 27 -24.65 23.73 -22.72
N ILE A 28 -24.83 23.56 -24.03
CA ILE A 28 -25.24 22.27 -24.62
C ILE A 28 -24.20 21.18 -24.33
N LYS A 29 -22.91 21.53 -24.20
CA LYS A 29 -21.84 20.61 -23.81
C LYS A 29 -22.05 20.00 -22.43
N LEU A 30 -22.56 20.79 -21.47
CA LEU A 30 -22.91 20.28 -20.14
C LEU A 30 -24.06 19.27 -20.20
N LEU A 31 -25.04 19.51 -21.06
CA LEU A 31 -26.16 18.57 -21.26
C LEU A 31 -25.69 17.27 -21.90
N GLN A 32 -24.84 17.35 -22.94
CA GLN A 32 -24.27 16.18 -23.62
C GLN A 32 -23.37 15.35 -22.69
N ALA A 33 -22.55 16.01 -21.86
CA ALA A 33 -21.74 15.33 -20.87
C ALA A 33 -22.60 14.65 -19.79
N ALA A 34 -23.69 15.30 -19.32
CA ALA A 34 -24.61 14.68 -18.37
C ALA A 34 -25.37 13.48 -18.96
N GLN A 35 -25.77 13.56 -20.23
CA GLN A 35 -26.37 12.43 -20.94
C GLN A 35 -25.39 11.26 -21.04
N THR A 36 -24.12 11.53 -21.38
CA THR A 36 -23.06 10.51 -21.46
C THR A 36 -22.77 9.91 -20.08
N ALA A 37 -22.61 10.74 -19.05
CA ALA A 37 -22.32 10.33 -17.68
C ALA A 37 -23.39 9.41 -17.05
N THR A 38 -24.64 9.55 -17.48
CA THR A 38 -25.79 8.79 -16.96
C THR A 38 -26.25 7.68 -17.89
N LEU A 39 -25.51 7.42 -18.97
CA LEU A 39 -25.83 6.35 -19.92
C LEU A 39 -25.85 4.99 -19.22
N GLY A 40 -26.92 4.23 -19.42
CA GLY A 40 -27.11 2.91 -18.80
C GLY A 40 -27.65 2.95 -17.36
N GLU A 41 -27.84 4.12 -16.76
CA GLU A 41 -28.49 4.25 -15.46
C GLU A 41 -30.03 4.20 -15.60
N GLN A 42 -30.73 3.65 -14.60
CA GLN A 42 -32.21 3.54 -14.60
C GLN A 42 -32.91 4.90 -14.79
N SER A 43 -32.28 5.98 -14.32
CA SER A 43 -32.76 7.35 -14.44
C SER A 43 -31.82 8.21 -15.29
N ALA A 44 -31.42 7.71 -16.46
CA ALA A 44 -30.58 8.43 -17.41
C ALA A 44 -31.10 9.85 -17.70
N PHE A 45 -30.19 10.81 -17.84
CA PHE A 45 -30.51 12.15 -18.30
C PHE A 45 -30.66 12.14 -19.82
N VAL A 46 -31.75 12.74 -20.32
CA VAL A 46 -32.03 12.83 -21.75
C VAL A 46 -32.27 14.30 -22.09
N ILE A 47 -31.58 14.79 -23.12
CA ILE A 47 -31.76 16.16 -23.61
C ILE A 47 -33.13 16.25 -24.27
N GLY A 48 -34.00 17.09 -23.72
CA GLY A 48 -35.36 17.28 -24.19
C GLY A 48 -35.56 18.55 -25.02
N PRO A 49 -36.73 18.71 -25.66
CA PRO A 49 -37.15 19.98 -26.23
C PRO A 49 -37.50 20.93 -25.08
N GLY A 50 -36.62 21.90 -24.79
CA GLY A 50 -36.82 22.83 -23.69
C GLY A 50 -35.66 23.80 -23.54
N ASP A 51 -35.82 24.80 -22.66
CA ASP A 51 -34.78 25.79 -22.39
C ASP A 51 -33.52 25.13 -21.83
N THR A 52 -32.36 25.47 -22.40
CA THR A 52 -31.07 24.89 -22.02
C THR A 52 -30.73 25.17 -20.55
N ASN A 53 -31.04 26.37 -20.04
CA ASN A 53 -30.76 26.70 -18.63
C ASN A 53 -31.62 25.87 -17.68
N GLN A 54 -32.92 25.72 -17.98
CA GLN A 54 -33.80 24.85 -17.18
C GLN A 54 -33.29 23.41 -17.15
N GLN A 55 -32.80 22.89 -18.27
CA GLN A 55 -32.22 21.54 -18.32
C GLN A 55 -30.91 21.44 -17.51
N VAL A 56 -30.08 22.48 -17.50
CA VAL A 56 -28.89 22.56 -16.63
C VAL A 56 -29.29 22.61 -15.15
N ASP A 57 -30.36 23.32 -14.78
CA ASP A 57 -30.86 23.39 -13.41
C ASP A 57 -31.35 22.00 -12.90
N ILE A 58 -31.88 21.16 -13.80
CA ILE A 58 -32.22 19.77 -13.49
C ILE A 58 -30.95 18.96 -13.13
N ILE A 59 -29.87 19.14 -13.88
CA ILE A 59 -28.58 18.50 -13.59
C ILE A 59 -28.05 18.96 -12.24
N GLU A 60 -28.10 20.27 -11.97
CA GLU A 60 -27.70 20.84 -10.68
C GLU A 60 -28.49 20.24 -9.51
N THR A 61 -29.80 20.08 -9.68
CA THR A 61 -30.68 19.45 -8.68
C THR A 61 -30.31 17.99 -8.44
N ARG A 62 -29.93 17.24 -9.47
CA ARG A 62 -29.44 15.86 -9.34
C ARG A 62 -28.10 15.79 -8.62
N ILE A 63 -27.20 16.74 -8.89
CA ILE A 63 -25.89 16.87 -8.25
C ILE A 63 -26.02 17.20 -6.75
N LYS A 64 -27.05 17.95 -6.36
CA LYS A 64 -27.35 18.26 -4.94
C LYS A 64 -27.79 17.07 -4.10
N ARG A 65 -28.01 15.89 -4.70
CA ARG A 65 -28.47 14.69 -3.98
C ARG A 65 -27.33 14.04 -3.19
N ILE A 66 -27.53 13.95 -1.87
CA ILE A 66 -26.53 13.41 -0.93
C ILE A 66 -26.67 11.88 -0.74
N ALA A 67 -27.86 11.33 -0.97
CA ALA A 67 -28.10 9.89 -0.81
C ALA A 67 -27.11 9.06 -1.65
N ASP A 68 -26.46 8.09 -1.02
CA ASP A 68 -25.51 7.12 -1.61
C ASP A 68 -24.34 7.72 -2.40
N SER A 69 -23.95 8.96 -2.07
CA SER A 69 -22.96 9.76 -2.78
C SER A 69 -23.31 9.97 -4.27
N TYR A 70 -24.57 9.83 -4.66
CA TYR A 70 -24.99 9.89 -6.06
C TYR A 70 -24.58 11.20 -6.74
N GLY A 71 -24.82 12.35 -6.09
CA GLY A 71 -24.48 13.66 -6.65
C GLY A 71 -23.00 13.84 -6.92
N GLN A 72 -22.13 13.37 -6.00
CA GLN A 72 -20.69 13.37 -6.18
C GLN A 72 -20.26 12.50 -7.36
N LYS A 73 -20.80 11.27 -7.44
CA LYS A 73 -20.53 10.32 -8.52
C LYS A 73 -20.93 10.90 -9.88
N LEU A 74 -22.10 11.53 -9.95
CA LEU A 74 -22.60 12.18 -11.15
C LEU A 74 -21.69 13.34 -11.58
N LEU A 75 -21.32 14.24 -10.65
CA LEU A 75 -20.41 15.35 -10.96
C LEU A 75 -19.07 14.85 -11.51
N ILE A 76 -18.48 13.84 -10.87
CA ILE A 76 -17.20 13.25 -11.30
C ILE A 76 -17.30 12.74 -12.75
N LYS A 77 -18.34 11.96 -13.07
CA LYS A 77 -18.55 11.44 -14.43
C LYS A 77 -18.82 12.55 -15.46
N ILE A 78 -19.53 13.61 -15.07
CA ILE A 78 -19.75 14.78 -15.93
C ILE A 78 -18.42 15.46 -16.24
N ILE A 79 -17.55 15.67 -15.25
CA ILE A 79 -16.23 16.28 -15.45
C ILE A 79 -15.35 15.40 -16.36
N GLU A 80 -15.35 14.08 -16.13
CA GLU A 80 -14.64 13.11 -16.98
C GLU A 80 -15.12 13.23 -18.44
N SER A 81 -16.44 13.19 -18.65
CA SER A 81 -17.06 13.26 -19.99
C SER A 81 -16.84 14.62 -20.68
N LEU A 82 -16.92 15.74 -19.93
CA LEU A 82 -16.62 17.07 -20.48
C LEU A 82 -15.17 17.18 -20.93
N TYR A 83 -14.23 16.64 -20.17
CA TYR A 83 -12.82 16.73 -20.54
C TYR A 83 -12.52 15.90 -21.79
N GLU A 84 -13.10 14.70 -21.89
CA GLU A 84 -12.99 13.87 -23.09
C GLU A 84 -13.55 14.58 -24.32
N ASP A 85 -14.75 15.15 -24.22
CA ASP A 85 -15.36 15.91 -25.32
C ASP A 85 -14.56 17.16 -25.68
N LEU A 86 -14.03 17.89 -24.69
CA LEU A 86 -13.17 19.05 -24.90
C LEU A 86 -11.90 18.68 -25.70
N GLN A 87 -11.30 17.51 -25.44
CA GLN A 87 -10.12 17.06 -26.20
C GLN A 87 -10.46 16.70 -27.66
N ILE A 88 -11.66 16.20 -27.93
CA ILE A 88 -12.05 15.69 -29.26
C ILE A 88 -12.64 16.80 -30.12
N ASN A 89 -13.60 17.54 -29.56
CA ASN A 89 -14.47 18.46 -30.29
C ASN A 89 -14.19 19.93 -29.96
N GLY A 90 -13.44 20.21 -28.90
CA GLY A 90 -13.31 21.57 -28.35
C GLY A 90 -14.63 22.11 -27.78
N ALA A 91 -14.57 23.33 -27.23
CA ALA A 91 -15.72 24.09 -26.78
C ALA A 91 -15.48 25.59 -26.93
N ILE A 92 -16.55 26.35 -27.18
CA ILE A 92 -16.44 27.79 -27.45
C ILE A 92 -15.98 28.54 -26.19
N GLY A 93 -14.80 29.17 -26.27
CA GLY A 93 -14.26 30.00 -25.19
C GLY A 93 -13.72 29.22 -23.98
N VAL A 94 -13.52 27.90 -24.10
CA VAL A 94 -13.01 27.05 -23.03
C VAL A 94 -11.62 26.51 -23.39
N THR A 95 -10.63 26.78 -22.54
CA THR A 95 -9.29 26.20 -22.68
C THR A 95 -9.09 25.02 -21.73
N ASN A 96 -8.10 24.16 -22.02
CA ASN A 96 -7.68 23.09 -21.12
C ASN A 96 -7.26 23.62 -19.74
N THR A 97 -6.56 24.76 -19.71
CA THR A 97 -6.10 25.37 -18.45
C THR A 97 -7.28 25.81 -17.59
N ASP A 98 -8.25 26.50 -18.17
CA ASP A 98 -9.43 26.98 -17.44
C ASP A 98 -10.32 25.83 -16.97
N PHE A 99 -10.44 24.79 -17.78
CA PHE A 99 -11.15 23.56 -17.43
C PHE A 99 -10.53 22.90 -16.18
N LEU A 100 -9.21 22.66 -16.21
CA LEU A 100 -8.52 22.00 -15.11
C LEU A 100 -8.57 22.84 -13.83
N ALA A 101 -8.50 24.18 -13.95
CA ALA A 101 -8.70 25.09 -12.82
C ALA A 101 -10.11 24.98 -12.20
N CYS A 102 -11.15 24.79 -13.01
CA CYS A 102 -12.52 24.59 -12.53
C CYS A 102 -12.74 23.24 -11.84
N SER A 103 -11.99 22.20 -12.25
CA SER A 103 -12.06 20.86 -11.66
C SER A 103 -11.52 20.77 -10.22
N LYS A 104 -10.81 21.81 -9.76
CA LYS A 104 -10.21 21.86 -8.43
C LYS A 104 -11.24 22.15 -7.34
N ILE A 105 -11.35 21.21 -6.40
CA ILE A 105 -12.18 21.26 -5.20
C ILE A 105 -11.25 21.31 -3.99
N VAL A 106 -11.28 22.42 -3.26
CA VAL A 106 -10.53 22.58 -2.00
C VAL A 106 -11.39 22.05 -0.86
N LEU A 107 -10.88 21.07 -0.11
CA LEU A 107 -11.55 20.44 1.01
C LEU A 107 -11.32 21.22 2.31
N GLN A 108 -12.09 20.89 3.35
CA GLN A 108 -12.04 21.58 4.65
C GLN A 108 -10.67 21.46 5.34
N ASP A 109 -9.94 20.37 5.12
CA ASP A 109 -8.58 20.16 5.65
C ASP A 109 -7.48 20.84 4.82
N GLY A 110 -7.87 21.65 3.82
CA GLY A 110 -6.97 22.35 2.91
C GLY A 110 -6.36 21.48 1.81
N SER A 111 -6.67 20.18 1.79
CA SER A 111 -6.31 19.30 0.67
C SER A 111 -7.19 19.60 -0.56
N GLN A 112 -6.76 19.11 -1.72
CA GLN A 112 -7.37 19.44 -3.00
C GLN A 112 -7.67 18.16 -3.76
N LEU A 113 -8.93 17.99 -4.15
CA LEU A 113 -9.32 17.02 -5.17
C LEU A 113 -9.33 17.74 -6.51
N GLN A 114 -8.59 17.23 -7.49
CA GLN A 114 -8.50 17.87 -8.80
C GLN A 114 -8.35 16.85 -9.92
N TYR A 115 -8.93 17.16 -11.07
CA TYR A 115 -8.71 16.40 -12.29
C TYR A 115 -7.52 16.98 -13.05
N LYS A 116 -6.63 16.13 -13.57
CA LYS A 116 -5.41 16.57 -14.26
C LYS A 116 -5.40 16.17 -15.73
N ALA A 117 -4.51 16.83 -16.49
CA ALA A 117 -4.32 16.59 -17.93
C ALA A 117 -4.03 15.13 -18.30
N VAL A 118 -3.47 14.35 -17.37
CA VAL A 118 -3.24 12.90 -17.50
C VAL A 118 -4.53 12.07 -17.45
N LYS A 119 -5.71 12.71 -17.46
CA LYS A 119 -7.04 12.08 -17.35
C LYS A 119 -7.18 11.23 -16.09
N LYS A 120 -6.68 11.76 -14.97
CA LYS A 120 -6.76 11.11 -13.65
C LYS A 120 -7.22 12.10 -12.61
N TRP A 121 -7.91 11.57 -11.60
CA TRP A 121 -8.21 12.29 -10.38
C TRP A 121 -7.04 12.19 -9.42
N HIS A 122 -6.67 13.34 -8.86
CA HIS A 122 -5.61 13.46 -7.88
C HIS A 122 -6.17 14.00 -6.58
N TRP A 123 -5.70 13.44 -5.47
CA TRP A 123 -5.85 14.03 -4.15
C TRP A 123 -4.50 14.58 -3.71
N VAL A 124 -4.45 15.91 -3.52
CA VAL A 124 -3.22 16.66 -3.26
C VAL A 124 -3.28 17.31 -1.89
N TRP A 125 -2.29 17.02 -1.06
CA TRP A 125 -2.07 17.71 0.21
C TRP A 125 -0.86 18.61 0.09
N ASN A 126 -1.09 19.92 0.14
CA ASN A 126 0.00 20.89 0.19
C ASN A 126 0.61 20.91 1.60
N LEU A 127 1.93 20.95 1.65
CA LEU A 127 2.77 20.97 2.83
C LEU A 127 3.73 22.15 2.72
N GLU A 128 4.12 22.71 3.86
CA GLU A 128 5.11 23.79 3.91
C GLU A 128 5.95 23.62 5.18
N VAL A 129 7.26 23.75 5.04
CA VAL A 129 8.22 23.77 6.15
C VAL A 129 9.23 24.87 5.90
N ASP A 130 9.39 25.77 6.86
CA ASP A 130 10.39 26.86 6.80
C ASP A 130 10.34 27.67 5.49
N GLY A 131 9.14 27.87 4.93
CA GLY A 131 8.92 28.59 3.67
C GLY A 131 9.16 27.76 2.39
N ASN A 132 9.56 26.49 2.52
CA ASN A 132 9.70 25.55 1.41
C ASN A 132 8.36 24.86 1.14
N PRO A 133 7.71 25.12 -0.01
CA PRO A 133 6.48 24.44 -0.37
C PRO A 133 6.77 23.03 -0.87
N GLY A 134 5.88 22.09 -0.54
CA GLY A 134 5.84 20.75 -1.12
C GLY A 134 4.43 20.20 -1.14
N SER A 135 4.28 18.99 -1.65
CA SER A 135 2.98 18.34 -1.69
C SER A 135 3.10 16.83 -1.73
N VAL A 136 2.14 16.15 -1.10
CA VAL A 136 1.84 14.75 -1.40
C VAL A 136 0.72 14.74 -2.42
N ASP A 137 0.94 14.08 -3.56
CA ASP A 137 0.06 14.07 -4.71
C ASP A 137 -0.18 12.64 -5.17
N LEU A 138 -1.41 12.15 -4.97
CA LEU A 138 -1.76 10.77 -5.25
C LEU A 138 -2.84 10.68 -6.31
N GLU A 139 -2.64 9.79 -7.26
CA GLU A 139 -3.64 9.41 -8.25
C GLU A 139 -4.63 8.44 -7.62
N ILE A 140 -5.90 8.82 -7.57
CA ILE A 140 -6.93 8.01 -6.90
C ILE A 140 -7.83 7.25 -7.88
N ARG A 141 -7.92 7.71 -9.14
CA ARG A 141 -8.80 7.11 -10.17
C ARG A 141 -8.40 7.54 -11.58
N ALA A 142 -8.54 6.62 -12.53
CA ALA A 142 -8.49 6.92 -13.97
C ALA A 142 -9.84 7.47 -14.48
N GLY A 143 -9.80 8.52 -15.31
CA GLY A 143 -10.95 9.30 -15.75
C GLY A 143 -11.69 8.79 -16.98
N ASN A 144 -11.55 7.51 -17.33
CA ASN A 144 -12.10 6.90 -18.55
C ASN A 144 -13.46 6.21 -18.31
N ASN A 145 -14.28 6.71 -17.39
CA ASN A 145 -15.53 6.08 -16.94
C ASN A 145 -15.38 4.63 -16.41
N THR A 146 -14.17 4.05 -16.36
CA THR A 146 -13.97 2.74 -15.74
C THR A 146 -13.89 2.89 -14.21
N PRO A 147 -14.40 1.92 -13.43
CA PRO A 147 -14.47 2.05 -11.97
C PRO A 147 -13.13 1.98 -11.22
N GLY A 148 -12.00 1.85 -11.91
CA GLY A 148 -10.70 1.51 -11.32
C GLY A 148 -10.20 2.54 -10.32
N GLU A 149 -10.14 2.13 -9.05
CA GLU A 149 -9.35 2.76 -8.00
C GLU A 149 -7.86 2.51 -8.29
N ILE A 150 -7.03 3.56 -8.17
CA ILE A 150 -5.57 3.43 -8.35
C ILE A 150 -4.95 3.20 -6.96
N VAL A 151 -5.01 4.20 -6.09
CA VAL A 151 -4.59 4.08 -4.70
C VAL A 151 -5.80 3.71 -3.82
N PRO A 152 -5.76 2.59 -3.07
CA PRO A 152 -6.84 2.14 -2.20
C PRO A 152 -7.22 3.14 -1.09
N GLU A 153 -8.51 3.22 -0.75
CA GLU A 153 -9.03 4.09 0.31
C GLU A 153 -8.28 3.92 1.64
N TYR A 154 -7.98 2.69 2.05
CA TYR A 154 -7.32 2.43 3.32
C TYR A 154 -5.89 3.01 3.37
N ILE A 155 -5.18 3.07 2.23
CA ILE A 155 -3.89 3.74 2.11
C ILE A 155 -4.06 5.25 2.15
N LEU A 156 -5.06 5.78 1.44
CA LEU A 156 -5.37 7.21 1.44
C LEU A 156 -5.67 7.72 2.85
N GLN A 157 -6.36 6.91 3.68
CA GLN A 157 -6.64 7.25 5.07
C GLN A 157 -5.35 7.38 5.91
N TYR A 158 -4.37 6.48 5.75
CA TYR A 158 -3.09 6.59 6.45
C TYR A 158 -2.32 7.84 6.02
N ILE A 159 -2.30 8.14 4.72
CA ILE A 159 -1.58 9.30 4.18
C ILE A 159 -2.23 10.60 4.64
N GLN A 160 -3.57 10.70 4.55
CA GLN A 160 -4.30 11.86 5.03
C GLN A 160 -4.04 12.11 6.52
N GLN A 161 -4.13 11.07 7.36
CA GLN A 161 -3.87 11.19 8.79
C GLN A 161 -2.40 11.55 9.07
N GLY A 162 -1.45 10.99 8.30
CA GLY A 162 -0.03 11.29 8.40
C GLY A 162 0.28 12.76 8.09
N VAL A 163 -0.24 13.27 6.97
CA VAL A 163 -0.12 14.68 6.58
C VAL A 163 -0.77 15.59 7.63
N THR A 164 -1.96 15.26 8.13
CA THR A 164 -2.63 16.06 9.18
C THR A 164 -1.83 16.06 10.49
N ALA A 165 -1.24 14.93 10.88
CA ALA A 165 -0.37 14.85 12.05
C ALA A 165 0.88 15.72 11.87
N PHE A 166 1.48 15.72 10.69
CA PHE A 166 2.64 16.56 10.37
C PHE A 166 2.29 18.05 10.48
N LYS A 167 1.19 18.48 9.84
CA LYS A 167 0.69 19.86 9.91
C LYS A 167 0.40 20.31 11.34
N SER A 168 -0.03 19.38 12.20
CA SER A 168 -0.31 19.61 13.62
C SER A 168 0.94 19.56 14.52
N GLY A 169 2.15 19.52 13.96
CA GLY A 169 3.41 19.51 14.73
C GLY A 169 3.72 18.17 15.39
N LYS A 170 3.21 17.05 14.84
CA LYS A 170 3.45 15.69 15.35
C LYS A 170 4.24 14.84 14.34
N PRO A 171 5.52 15.17 14.07
CA PRO A 171 6.33 14.52 13.03
C PRO A 171 6.52 13.01 13.23
N ALA A 172 6.72 12.55 14.48
CA ALA A 172 6.84 11.13 14.78
C ALA A 172 5.57 10.33 14.40
N VAL A 173 4.39 10.88 14.71
CA VAL A 173 3.09 10.27 14.36
C VAL A 173 2.88 10.29 12.85
N ALA A 174 3.28 11.37 12.18
CA ALA A 174 3.22 11.47 10.73
C ALA A 174 4.07 10.38 10.06
N MET A 175 5.34 10.23 10.46
CA MET A 175 6.23 9.19 9.94
C MET A 175 5.66 7.79 10.19
N ALA A 176 5.17 7.53 11.40
CA ALA A 176 4.50 6.29 11.75
C ALA A 176 3.37 5.93 10.77
N LEU A 177 2.48 6.88 10.48
CA LEU A 177 1.35 6.65 9.57
C LEU A 177 1.80 6.49 8.11
N MET A 178 2.78 7.28 7.66
CA MET A 178 3.34 7.16 6.31
C MET A 178 4.02 5.80 6.10
N THR A 179 4.77 5.30 7.08
CA THR A 179 5.43 3.99 7.00
C THR A 179 4.45 2.82 7.02
N ILE A 180 3.28 2.97 7.67
CA ILE A 180 2.18 1.99 7.56
C ILE A 180 1.61 1.99 6.15
N GLY A 181 1.35 3.16 5.56
CA GLY A 181 0.89 3.29 4.17
C GLY A 181 1.88 2.68 3.18
N LEU A 182 3.18 2.95 3.37
CA LEU A 182 4.24 2.36 2.55
C LEU A 182 4.29 0.85 2.68
N GLU A 183 4.21 0.32 3.91
CA GLU A 183 4.19 -1.12 4.12
C GLU A 183 3.03 -1.75 3.36
N GLY A 184 1.80 -1.26 3.56
CA GLY A 184 0.61 -1.74 2.86
C GLY A 184 0.81 -1.75 1.34
N THR A 185 1.36 -0.67 0.79
CA THR A 185 1.64 -0.55 -0.65
C THR A 185 2.65 -1.60 -1.13
N LEU A 186 3.74 -1.81 -0.38
CA LEU A 186 4.72 -2.85 -0.71
C LEU A 186 4.11 -4.25 -0.58
N ARG A 187 3.17 -4.45 0.36
CA ARG A 187 2.47 -5.73 0.48
C ARG A 187 1.67 -6.04 -0.77
N ASP A 188 0.85 -5.09 -1.20
CA ASP A 188 0.04 -5.21 -2.41
C ASP A 188 0.93 -5.47 -3.63
N ALA A 189 2.03 -4.72 -3.77
CA ALA A 189 2.98 -4.90 -4.86
C ALA A 189 3.62 -6.30 -4.85
N LEU A 190 4.04 -6.79 -3.68
CA LEU A 190 4.66 -8.12 -3.55
C LEU A 190 3.64 -9.26 -3.73
N GLU A 191 2.37 -9.05 -3.36
CA GLU A 191 1.29 -9.98 -3.62
C GLU A 191 1.09 -10.21 -5.13
N THR A 192 1.21 -9.16 -5.95
CA THR A 192 1.18 -9.32 -7.43
C THR A 192 2.29 -10.23 -7.97
N LYS A 193 3.35 -10.45 -7.18
CA LYS A 193 4.49 -11.33 -7.48
C LYS A 193 4.41 -12.70 -6.80
N GLY A 194 3.29 -13.03 -6.16
CA GLY A 194 3.06 -14.32 -5.51
C GLY A 194 3.61 -14.42 -4.08
N TYR A 195 4.02 -13.31 -3.47
CA TYR A 195 4.37 -13.29 -2.05
C TYR A 195 3.10 -13.21 -1.20
N SER A 196 3.18 -13.71 0.03
CA SER A 196 2.08 -13.58 0.99
C SER A 196 2.58 -13.06 2.33
N TYR A 197 1.63 -12.55 3.12
CA TYR A 197 1.91 -11.97 4.43
C TYR A 197 1.15 -12.73 5.51
N GLN A 198 1.82 -13.70 6.12
CA GLN A 198 1.40 -14.28 7.41
C GLN A 198 2.39 -13.90 8.50
N TYR A 199 1.93 -13.09 9.43
CA TYR A 199 2.73 -12.64 10.57
C TYR A 199 3.27 -13.84 11.37
N GLY A 200 4.57 -13.87 11.61
CA GLY A 200 5.23 -14.89 12.43
C GLY A 200 5.44 -16.26 11.76
N THR A 201 5.13 -16.41 10.46
CA THR A 201 5.33 -17.68 9.75
C THR A 201 6.60 -17.59 8.88
N PRO A 202 7.60 -18.45 9.09
CA PRO A 202 8.79 -18.45 8.24
C PRO A 202 8.46 -18.95 6.83
N SER A 203 9.13 -18.40 5.81
CA SER A 203 9.10 -18.92 4.44
C SER A 203 9.95 -20.19 4.38
N GLN A 204 9.34 -21.33 4.72
CA GLN A 204 10.02 -22.62 4.74
C GLN A 204 9.13 -23.67 4.08
N ASP A 205 9.76 -24.52 3.28
CA ASP A 205 9.12 -25.73 2.77
C ASP A 205 8.73 -26.63 3.95
N ILE A 206 7.54 -27.21 3.84
CA ILE A 206 7.08 -28.23 4.78
C ILE A 206 7.42 -29.59 4.19
N TYR A 207 8.45 -30.20 4.76
CA TYR A 207 8.87 -31.55 4.42
C TYR A 207 7.92 -32.59 5.00
N GLU A 208 7.83 -33.74 4.33
CA GLU A 208 6.95 -34.83 4.73
C GLU A 208 7.22 -35.29 6.18
N ARG A 209 6.14 -35.52 6.93
CA ARG A 209 6.25 -36.06 8.28
C ARG A 209 6.50 -37.56 8.21
N VAL A 210 7.56 -37.99 8.88
CA VAL A 210 7.86 -39.40 9.08
C VAL A 210 7.41 -39.82 10.48
N ASN A 211 6.70 -40.95 10.56
CA ASN A 211 6.28 -41.51 11.84
C ASN A 211 7.44 -42.29 12.48
N MET A 212 7.51 -42.28 13.81
CA MET A 212 8.43 -43.11 14.58
C MET A 212 7.69 -43.81 15.72
N ASP A 213 8.03 -45.06 15.95
CA ASP A 213 7.54 -45.86 17.06
C ASP A 213 8.62 -45.94 18.14
N VAL A 214 8.23 -45.67 19.38
CA VAL A 214 9.13 -45.71 20.53
C VAL A 214 8.74 -46.89 21.41
N HIS A 215 9.59 -47.91 21.42
CA HIS A 215 9.42 -49.10 22.24
C HIS A 215 10.26 -49.01 23.51
N LYS A 216 9.75 -49.58 24.60
CA LYS A 216 10.56 -49.82 25.80
C LYS A 216 11.57 -50.92 25.50
N ASP A 217 12.80 -50.73 25.94
CA ASP A 217 13.86 -51.73 25.93
C ASP A 217 14.40 -51.93 27.37
N SER A 218 15.15 -53.01 27.58
CA SER A 218 15.77 -53.41 28.84
C SER A 218 16.64 -52.33 29.49
N SER A 219 17.27 -51.47 28.68
CA SER A 219 18.19 -50.40 29.12
C SER A 219 17.71 -48.99 28.76
N GLY A 220 16.48 -48.83 28.25
CA GLY A 220 15.95 -47.53 27.86
C GLY A 220 14.82 -47.60 26.85
N TYR A 221 14.97 -46.87 25.75
CA TYR A 221 13.99 -46.81 24.68
C TYR A 221 14.65 -47.12 23.33
N LYS A 222 13.94 -47.88 22.51
CA LYS A 222 14.31 -48.18 21.13
C LYS A 222 13.36 -47.43 20.19
N VAL A 223 13.93 -46.67 19.25
CA VAL A 223 13.17 -46.01 18.19
C VAL A 223 13.20 -46.89 16.95
N THR A 224 12.03 -47.11 16.35
CA THR A 224 11.88 -47.79 15.06
C THR A 224 11.03 -46.93 14.14
N PHE A 225 11.17 -47.13 12.84
CA PHE A 225 10.38 -46.43 11.84
C PHE A 225 9.49 -47.44 11.10
N PRO A 226 8.16 -47.25 11.09
CA PRO A 226 7.24 -48.17 10.43
C PRO A 226 7.36 -48.14 8.90
N ASN A 227 7.82 -47.02 8.34
CA ASN A 227 8.05 -46.84 6.90
C ASN A 227 9.54 -46.98 6.56
N SER A 228 9.86 -47.22 5.29
CA SER A 228 11.23 -47.20 4.81
C SER A 228 11.85 -45.80 4.96
N MET A 229 13.03 -45.73 5.57
CA MET A 229 13.80 -44.49 5.68
C MET A 229 14.49 -44.11 4.36
N PRO A 230 14.77 -42.81 4.12
CA PRO A 230 15.40 -42.36 2.87
C PRO A 230 16.80 -42.93 2.63
N LYS A 231 17.60 -43.10 3.69
CA LYS A 231 18.91 -43.75 3.66
C LYS A 231 18.94 -45.01 4.54
N VAL A 232 19.78 -45.96 4.15
CA VAL A 232 19.94 -47.23 4.86
C VAL A 232 20.69 -46.98 6.17
N HIS A 233 20.11 -47.42 7.30
CA HIS A 233 20.70 -47.20 8.62
C HIS A 233 22.11 -47.79 8.80
N ASN A 234 22.47 -48.84 8.05
CA ASN A 234 23.80 -49.45 8.06
C ASN A 234 24.90 -48.52 7.55
N ASP A 235 24.56 -47.50 6.78
CA ASP A 235 25.53 -46.56 6.21
C ASP A 235 25.93 -45.47 7.21
N TYR A 236 25.15 -45.30 8.29
CA TYR A 236 25.36 -44.27 9.30
C TYR A 236 26.50 -44.64 10.27
N LEU A 237 27.53 -43.79 10.35
CA LEU A 237 28.72 -43.98 11.20
C LEU A 237 29.47 -45.30 10.91
N SER A 238 29.56 -45.66 9.63
CA SER A 238 30.11 -46.94 9.16
C SER A 238 31.60 -46.89 8.78
N ALA A 239 32.23 -45.70 8.76
CA ALA A 239 33.62 -45.56 8.33
C ALA A 239 34.62 -45.88 9.45
N PRO A 240 35.82 -46.41 9.13
CA PRO A 240 36.87 -46.62 10.11
C PRO A 240 37.27 -45.31 10.81
N GLY A 241 37.08 -45.26 12.13
CA GLY A 241 37.35 -44.07 12.95
C GLY A 241 36.10 -43.26 13.34
N ASP A 242 34.92 -43.62 12.83
CA ASP A 242 33.66 -43.00 13.25
C ASP A 242 33.34 -43.29 14.73
N PRO A 243 32.70 -42.34 15.43
CA PRO A 243 32.29 -42.55 16.81
C PRO A 243 31.21 -43.63 16.89
N THR A 244 31.23 -44.46 17.94
CA THR A 244 30.23 -45.52 18.16
C THR A 244 28.83 -44.98 18.50
N TYR A 245 28.72 -43.69 18.84
CA TYR A 245 27.45 -42.99 19.03
C TYR A 245 27.60 -41.49 18.74
N LYS A 246 26.50 -40.84 18.34
CA LYS A 246 26.39 -39.38 18.33
C LYS A 246 25.44 -38.89 19.42
N ARG A 247 25.85 -37.85 20.13
CA ARG A 247 25.05 -37.24 21.19
C ARG A 247 24.21 -36.10 20.61
N VAL A 248 22.91 -36.31 20.56
CA VAL A 248 21.93 -35.26 20.25
C VAL A 248 21.41 -34.59 21.53
N ARG A 249 20.88 -33.37 21.41
CA ARG A 249 20.25 -32.66 22.54
C ARG A 249 18.75 -32.59 22.32
N ILE A 250 17.97 -32.81 23.36
CA ILE A 250 16.51 -32.72 23.29
C ILE A 250 16.05 -31.57 24.17
N LYS A 251 15.18 -30.71 23.64
CA LYS A 251 14.56 -29.59 24.36
C LYS A 251 13.04 -29.74 24.32
N ARG A 252 12.38 -29.66 25.47
CA ARG A 252 10.93 -29.52 25.56
C ARG A 252 10.53 -28.08 25.26
N VAL A 253 9.58 -27.89 24.35
CA VAL A 253 9.03 -26.58 23.97
C VAL A 253 7.52 -26.62 24.16
N LYS A 254 6.96 -25.64 24.87
CA LYS A 254 5.52 -25.45 25.01
C LYS A 254 5.02 -24.62 23.83
N GLN A 255 4.03 -25.11 23.11
CA GLN A 255 3.37 -24.42 22.02
C GLN A 255 2.26 -23.48 22.53
N PRO A 256 1.86 -22.47 21.74
CA PRO A 256 0.82 -21.51 22.13
C PRO A 256 -0.55 -22.14 22.42
N ASP A 257 -0.87 -23.26 21.77
CA ASP A 257 -2.09 -24.05 21.98
C ASP A 257 -2.06 -24.87 23.29
N GLY A 258 -0.96 -24.79 24.06
CA GLY A 258 -0.76 -25.52 25.29
C GLY A 258 -0.11 -26.89 25.14
N ASN A 259 0.06 -27.39 23.91
CA ASN A 259 0.72 -28.66 23.63
C ASN A 259 2.23 -28.55 23.86
N PHE A 260 2.89 -29.70 24.04
CA PHE A 260 4.34 -29.77 24.16
C PHE A 260 4.93 -30.53 22.99
N ILE A 261 6.00 -30.00 22.43
CA ILE A 261 6.84 -30.68 21.45
C ILE A 261 8.23 -30.94 22.02
N LEU A 262 8.89 -31.99 21.53
CA LEU A 262 10.29 -32.26 21.78
C LEU A 262 11.08 -31.87 20.52
N GLU A 263 11.93 -30.86 20.65
CA GLU A 263 12.85 -30.44 19.60
C GLU A 263 14.18 -31.20 19.78
N ILE A 264 14.61 -31.91 18.75
CA ILE A 264 15.93 -32.57 18.72
C ILE A 264 16.90 -31.62 18.02
N LYS A 265 17.94 -31.18 18.71
CA LYS A 265 18.98 -30.26 18.23
C LYS A 265 20.26 -31.01 17.87
N ASN A 266 21.03 -30.39 16.98
CA ASN A 266 22.32 -30.90 16.46
C ASN A 266 22.16 -32.23 15.71
N ILE A 267 21.14 -32.33 14.85
CA ILE A 267 20.79 -33.53 14.10
C ILE A 267 21.21 -33.48 12.62
N GLY A 268 22.13 -32.59 12.24
CA GLY A 268 22.50 -32.37 10.82
C GLY A 268 22.87 -33.67 10.09
N ASP A 269 23.54 -34.59 10.77
CA ASP A 269 23.97 -35.87 10.18
C ASP A 269 22.87 -36.96 10.20
N LEU A 270 21.79 -36.75 10.95
CA LEU A 270 20.66 -37.68 11.08
C LEU A 270 19.50 -37.32 10.16
N PHE A 271 19.43 -36.07 9.68
CA PHE A 271 18.30 -35.56 8.89
C PHE A 271 18.05 -36.43 7.65
N ASP A 272 19.09 -36.72 6.87
CA ASP A 272 18.97 -37.55 5.66
C ASP A 272 18.59 -39.02 5.93
N TYR A 273 18.67 -39.47 7.18
CA TYR A 273 18.34 -40.84 7.57
C TYR A 273 16.96 -40.94 8.21
N TRP A 274 16.50 -39.92 8.93
CA TRP A 274 15.26 -39.98 9.73
C TRP A 274 14.11 -39.15 9.15
N SER A 275 14.37 -38.29 8.17
CA SER A 275 13.36 -37.43 7.55
C SER A 275 13.47 -37.44 6.04
N SER A 276 12.31 -37.40 5.37
CA SER A 276 12.18 -37.29 3.92
C SER A 276 12.58 -35.88 3.46
N ASP A 277 13.28 -35.80 2.34
CA ASP A 277 13.54 -34.54 1.62
C ASP A 277 12.36 -34.14 0.71
N GLN A 278 11.31 -34.97 0.65
CA GLN A 278 10.11 -34.68 -0.13
C GLN A 278 9.34 -33.51 0.49
N ILE A 279 9.14 -32.48 -0.33
CA ILE A 279 8.35 -31.31 0.01
C ILE A 279 6.87 -31.67 -0.17
N THR A 280 6.12 -31.66 0.93
CA THR A 280 4.65 -31.88 0.89
C THR A 280 3.89 -30.60 0.60
N THR A 281 4.42 -29.47 1.08
CA THR A 281 3.90 -28.14 0.80
C THR A 281 5.08 -27.24 0.54
N THR A 282 5.19 -26.71 -0.69
CA THR A 282 6.18 -25.68 -1.00
C THR A 282 5.92 -24.46 -0.12
N GLY A 283 6.97 -23.96 0.51
CA GLY A 283 6.91 -22.75 1.30
C GLY A 283 6.43 -21.61 0.41
N THR A 284 5.38 -20.92 0.82
CA THR A 284 5.02 -19.65 0.19
C THR A 284 6.09 -18.62 0.55
N ALA A 285 6.46 -17.78 -0.42
CA ALA A 285 7.39 -16.69 -0.18
C ALA A 285 6.73 -15.71 0.81
N GLN A 286 7.15 -15.77 2.07
CA GLN A 286 6.56 -14.98 3.16
C GLN A 286 7.36 -13.71 3.38
N VAL A 287 6.65 -12.62 3.66
CA VAL A 287 7.27 -11.34 4.03
C VAL A 287 6.92 -11.02 5.48
N SER A 288 7.95 -10.97 6.35
CA SER A 288 7.77 -10.85 7.80
C SER A 288 7.52 -9.43 8.32
N GLY A 289 7.63 -8.40 7.47
CA GLY A 289 7.37 -7.00 7.82
C GLY A 289 7.98 -6.01 6.84
N LEU A 290 7.92 -4.70 7.16
CA LEU A 290 8.38 -3.62 6.28
C LEU A 290 9.86 -3.74 5.87
N GLY A 291 10.76 -4.06 6.80
CA GLY A 291 12.18 -4.23 6.47
C GLY A 291 12.43 -5.37 5.47
N ALA A 292 11.74 -6.50 5.64
CA ALA A 292 11.78 -7.60 4.67
C ALA A 292 11.16 -7.19 3.33
N ALA A 293 10.04 -6.46 3.35
CA ALA A 293 9.38 -5.96 2.15
C ALA A 293 10.26 -5.01 1.34
N ILE A 294 10.95 -4.07 2.01
CA ILE A 294 11.92 -3.16 1.37
C ILE A 294 13.08 -3.97 0.80
N ASN A 295 13.66 -4.91 1.56
CA ASN A 295 14.79 -5.71 1.09
C ASN A 295 14.41 -6.57 -0.13
N ILE A 296 13.26 -7.24 -0.11
CA ILE A 296 12.78 -8.05 -1.24
C ILE A 296 12.48 -7.14 -2.43
N GLY A 297 11.74 -6.05 -2.19
CA GLY A 297 11.34 -5.08 -3.21
C GLY A 297 12.55 -4.44 -3.89
N ARG A 298 13.57 -4.04 -3.13
CA ARG A 298 14.77 -3.36 -3.65
C ARG A 298 15.78 -4.34 -4.23
N ASN A 299 16.19 -5.33 -3.45
CA ASN A 299 17.39 -6.12 -3.72
C ASN A 299 17.11 -7.44 -4.46
N LEU A 300 15.88 -7.98 -4.39
CA LEU A 300 15.54 -9.23 -5.06
C LEU A 300 14.71 -9.00 -6.34
N LEU A 301 13.73 -8.10 -6.29
CA LEU A 301 12.75 -7.93 -7.38
C LEU A 301 12.89 -6.61 -8.15
N GLY A 302 13.61 -5.61 -7.62
CA GLY A 302 13.74 -4.30 -8.26
C GLY A 302 12.42 -3.52 -8.39
N ILE A 303 11.43 -3.83 -7.55
CA ILE A 303 10.12 -3.15 -7.48
C ILE A 303 10.28 -1.69 -7.04
N ILE A 304 11.22 -1.45 -6.12
CA ILE A 304 11.60 -0.11 -5.66
C ILE A 304 13.07 0.16 -5.99
N THR A 305 13.35 1.37 -6.43
CA THR A 305 14.69 1.85 -6.80
C THR A 305 15.10 3.05 -5.92
N PRO A 306 16.37 3.48 -5.94
CA PRO A 306 16.79 4.70 -5.25
C PRO A 306 16.06 5.98 -5.70
N ILE A 307 15.44 5.96 -6.90
CA ILE A 307 14.60 7.06 -7.39
C ILE A 307 13.23 7.06 -6.71
N ASP A 308 12.68 5.87 -6.42
CA ASP A 308 11.38 5.74 -5.76
C ASP A 308 11.52 6.04 -4.26
N ILE A 309 12.51 5.43 -3.61
CA ILE A 309 12.86 5.65 -2.20
C ILE A 309 14.40 5.70 -2.10
N PRO A 310 15.01 6.85 -1.73
CA PRO A 310 16.43 6.95 -1.44
C PRO A 310 16.87 5.97 -0.35
N GLU A 311 18.07 5.39 -0.52
CA GLU A 311 18.57 4.34 0.37
C GLU A 311 18.81 4.82 1.80
N ASP A 312 19.10 6.11 1.99
CA ASP A 312 19.31 6.74 3.28
C ASP A 312 18.02 6.90 4.10
N LEU A 313 16.85 6.76 3.46
CA LEU A 313 15.55 6.71 4.14
C LEU A 313 15.14 5.31 4.60
N ASP A 314 15.77 4.23 4.10
CA ASP A 314 15.38 2.86 4.44
C ASP A 314 15.52 2.61 5.96
N ARG A 315 16.61 3.06 6.58
CA ARG A 315 16.86 2.91 8.02
C ARG A 315 15.89 3.72 8.88
N PRO A 316 15.70 5.04 8.67
CA PRO A 316 14.68 5.82 9.39
C PRO A 316 13.28 5.20 9.28
N ILE A 317 12.87 4.79 8.07
CA ILE A 317 11.56 4.17 7.80
C ILE A 317 11.39 2.88 8.62
N GLN A 318 12.38 2.00 8.60
CA GLN A 318 12.35 0.74 9.32
C GLN A 318 12.37 0.95 10.84
N ALA A 319 13.22 1.85 11.34
CA ALA A 319 13.33 2.15 12.76
C ALA A 319 12.02 2.69 13.34
N VAL A 320 11.33 3.60 12.62
CA VAL A 320 10.00 4.08 13.02
C VAL A 320 9.01 2.93 13.06
N ARG A 321 8.95 2.09 12.02
CA ARG A 321 7.96 1.00 11.94
C ARG A 321 8.19 -0.06 13.02
N ASN A 322 9.43 -0.45 13.26
CA ASN A 322 9.78 -1.48 14.25
C ASN A 322 9.48 -1.03 15.68
N ASN A 323 9.56 0.28 15.94
CA ASN A 323 9.36 0.85 17.26
C ASN A 323 8.00 1.51 17.46
N LEU A 324 7.05 1.35 16.54
CA LEU A 324 5.74 2.03 16.53
C LEU A 324 4.93 1.97 17.83
N ILE A 325 5.03 0.87 18.57
CA ILE A 325 4.33 0.64 19.85
C ILE A 325 5.26 0.92 21.04
N HIS A 326 6.57 0.97 20.80
CA HIS A 326 7.63 0.98 21.81
C HIS A 326 8.68 2.04 21.50
N LEU A 327 8.25 3.24 21.09
CA LEU A 327 9.07 4.47 21.01
C LEU A 327 9.56 4.85 22.42
N SER A 328 10.41 3.98 22.94
CA SER A 328 11.05 3.98 24.23
C SER A 328 12.34 4.77 24.14
N GLY A 329 12.89 5.17 25.30
CA GLY A 329 14.16 5.90 25.35
C GLY A 329 15.27 5.22 24.54
N ASN A 330 15.32 3.88 24.54
CA ASN A 330 16.33 3.12 23.82
C ASN A 330 16.15 3.17 22.29
N SER A 331 14.92 3.02 21.79
CA SER A 331 14.64 3.13 20.34
C SER A 331 14.93 4.53 19.80
N MET A 332 14.76 5.57 20.62
CA MET A 332 15.03 6.95 20.24
C MET A 332 16.52 7.25 20.06
N SER A 333 17.39 6.43 20.66
CA SER A 333 18.85 6.53 20.53
C SER A 333 19.43 5.68 19.39
N GLU A 334 18.60 4.95 18.64
CA GLU A 334 19.04 4.19 17.48
C GLU A 334 19.59 5.13 16.40
N ILE A 335 20.78 4.84 15.88
CA ILE A 335 21.40 5.61 14.80
C ILE A 335 20.71 5.18 13.48
N VAL A 336 20.07 6.13 12.81
CA VAL A 336 19.28 5.86 11.61
C VAL A 336 19.93 6.40 10.34
N GLN A 337 20.74 7.45 10.43
CA GLN A 337 21.37 8.09 9.28
C GLN A 337 22.73 8.67 9.68
N GLN A 338 23.55 9.03 8.70
CA GLN A 338 24.68 9.93 8.90
C GLN A 338 24.43 11.24 8.15
N ASP A 339 24.80 12.37 8.75
CA ASP A 339 24.74 13.66 8.06
C ASP A 339 25.79 13.77 6.94
N THR A 340 25.77 14.87 6.18
CA THR A 340 26.70 15.12 5.08
C THR A 340 28.18 15.24 5.51
N VAL A 341 28.43 15.37 6.82
CA VAL A 341 29.76 15.50 7.43
C VAL A 341 30.18 14.20 8.13
N GLY A 342 29.33 13.16 8.10
CA GLY A 342 29.57 11.85 8.68
C GLY A 342 29.19 11.71 10.15
N ASN A 343 28.44 12.66 10.72
CA ASN A 343 27.95 12.53 12.10
C ASN A 343 26.73 11.61 12.15
N ASP A 344 26.69 10.74 13.16
CA ASP A 344 25.56 9.86 13.40
C ASP A 344 24.33 10.66 13.83
N ILE A 345 23.20 10.37 13.19
CA ILE A 345 21.88 10.95 13.49
C ILE A 345 21.04 9.87 14.14
N THR A 346 20.55 10.15 15.34
CA THR A 346 19.62 9.29 16.06
C THR A 346 18.20 9.41 15.52
N LEU A 347 17.37 8.39 15.76
CA LEU A 347 15.96 8.42 15.42
C LEU A 347 15.25 9.64 16.02
N LYS A 348 15.60 10.01 17.25
CA LYS A 348 15.05 11.21 17.90
C LYS A 348 15.38 12.50 17.15
N GLU A 349 16.64 12.67 16.76
CA GLU A 349 17.09 13.86 16.02
C GLU A 349 16.40 13.93 14.66
N PHE A 350 16.32 12.81 13.95
CA PHE A 350 15.58 12.71 12.69
C PHE A 350 14.12 13.13 12.84
N LEU A 351 13.43 12.62 13.88
CA LEU A 351 12.00 12.90 14.09
C LEU A 351 11.69 14.31 14.61
N ILE A 352 12.65 14.99 15.23
CA ILE A 352 12.51 16.38 15.68
C ILE A 352 12.78 17.35 14.52
N ASP A 353 13.65 16.98 13.58
CA ASP A 353 13.91 17.74 12.37
C ASP A 353 12.72 17.67 11.40
N ARG A 354 11.93 18.75 11.36
CA ARG A 354 10.76 18.85 10.49
C ARG A 354 11.10 18.78 9.01
N ASN A 355 12.28 19.23 8.59
CA ASN A 355 12.68 19.21 7.17
C ASN A 355 12.92 17.77 6.73
N ARG A 356 13.67 16.99 7.51
CA ARG A 356 13.89 15.55 7.23
C ARG A 356 12.59 14.75 7.18
N VAL A 357 11.70 15.02 8.13
CA VAL A 357 10.39 14.35 8.17
C VAL A 357 9.52 14.77 6.99
N PHE A 358 9.57 16.04 6.58
CA PHE A 358 8.87 16.51 5.39
C PHE A 358 9.37 15.85 4.12
N ASP A 359 10.69 15.76 3.93
CA ASP A 359 11.29 15.08 2.77
C ASP A 359 10.87 13.61 2.73
N ALA A 360 10.89 12.93 3.89
CA ALA A 360 10.46 11.55 4.00
C ALA A 360 8.96 11.37 3.70
N ILE A 361 8.08 12.25 4.20
CA ILE A 361 6.63 12.22 3.91
C ILE A 361 6.39 12.38 2.41
N CYS A 362 7.01 13.39 1.78
CA CYS A 362 6.88 13.64 0.35
C CYS A 362 7.38 12.46 -0.48
N THR A 363 8.55 11.92 -0.12
CA THR A 363 9.16 10.77 -0.79
C THR A 363 8.31 9.52 -0.68
N ILE A 364 7.83 9.20 0.53
CA ILE A 364 6.94 8.04 0.73
C ILE A 364 5.64 8.24 -0.06
N GLY A 365 5.05 9.43 -0.04
CA GLY A 365 3.86 9.74 -0.83
C GLY A 365 4.06 9.49 -2.33
N ASN A 366 5.19 9.95 -2.87
CA ASN A 366 5.56 9.72 -4.26
C ASN A 366 5.79 8.23 -4.57
N ALA A 367 6.50 7.51 -3.71
CA ALA A 367 6.74 6.07 -3.86
C ALA A 367 5.41 5.29 -3.89
N ILE A 368 4.48 5.62 -3.00
CA ILE A 368 3.15 5.00 -2.97
C ILE A 368 2.40 5.25 -4.29
N ASN A 369 2.40 6.49 -4.77
CA ASN A 369 1.75 6.84 -6.04
C ASN A 369 2.33 6.05 -7.21
N ILE A 370 3.66 5.96 -7.29
CA ILE A 370 4.36 5.24 -8.35
C ILE A 370 4.02 3.74 -8.31
N LEU A 371 4.10 3.12 -7.14
CA LEU A 371 3.83 1.69 -6.99
C LEU A 371 2.40 1.33 -7.36
N TYR A 372 1.39 2.06 -6.87
CA TYR A 372 0.01 1.79 -7.25
C TYR A 372 -0.27 2.06 -8.73
N ASN A 373 0.43 3.00 -9.36
CA ASN A 373 0.38 3.17 -10.80
C ASN A 373 0.95 1.97 -11.56
N ARG A 374 2.07 1.41 -11.09
CA ARG A 374 2.65 0.19 -11.67
C ARG A 374 1.72 -1.01 -11.48
N ILE A 375 1.05 -1.13 -10.31
CA ILE A 375 0.02 -2.14 -10.04
C ILE A 375 -1.14 -1.98 -11.03
N ALA A 376 -1.76 -0.80 -11.08
CA ALA A 376 -2.95 -0.54 -11.88
C ALA A 376 -2.70 -0.69 -13.39
N SER A 377 -1.47 -0.47 -13.85
CA SER A 377 -1.06 -0.65 -15.25
C SER A 377 -0.52 -2.05 -15.58
N GLY A 378 -0.32 -2.92 -14.58
CA GLY A 378 0.28 -4.25 -14.76
C GLY A 378 1.75 -4.21 -15.19
N THR A 379 2.48 -3.16 -14.83
CA THR A 379 3.89 -2.95 -15.21
C THR A 379 4.89 -3.28 -14.10
N LEU A 380 4.39 -3.81 -12.98
CA LEU A 380 5.20 -4.29 -11.86
C LEU A 380 5.98 -5.54 -12.21
#